data_AF-A0A6A6KU05-F1
#
_entry.id   AF-A0A6A6KU05-F1
#
_cell.length_a   1.000
_cell.length_b   1.000
_cell.length_c   1.000
_cell.angle_alpha   90.00
_cell.angle_beta   90.00
_cell.angle_gamma   90.00
#
_symmetry.space_group_name_H-M   'P 1'
#
loop_
_entity.id
_entity.type
_entity.pdbx_description
1 polymer ?
#
loop_
_entity_poly.entity_id
_entity_poly.type
_entity_poly.pdbx_seq_one_letter_code
_entity_poly.pdbx_strand_id
1 'polypeptide(L)'
;MTPDQPSAPTPNYLHSDDDAIIKKVLETHKPDHRKVDVYHLFNIVAKILAHDEGSSADVPNGTYGFGMPEVAADIINKVSCEMACKCSGKDANRVTMVLLETVLPNYSWDAKLVITVASFAVIYSEFYLLTQFYNASNPNPNPVAKNIVLLKQLQGIMEDASLLQHLFGAITELIKAIMTVTKSSPVK
;
A
#
# COMPACT_ATOMS: atom_id res chain seq x y z
N MET A 1 0.42 -46.05 -24.02
CA MET A 1 -0.69 -45.26 -24.59
C MET A 1 -1.55 -44.79 -23.43
N THR A 2 -1.22 -43.62 -22.89
CA THR A 2 -2.04 -42.88 -21.93
C THR A 2 -2.94 -41.93 -22.73
N PRO A 3 -4.25 -41.83 -22.44
CA PRO A 3 -5.12 -40.89 -23.16
C PRO A 3 -4.88 -39.46 -22.67
N ASP A 4 -4.75 -38.54 -23.62
CA ASP A 4 -4.75 -37.09 -23.39
C ASP A 4 -6.06 -36.68 -22.69
N GLN A 5 -5.94 -36.03 -21.53
CA GLN A 5 -7.05 -35.36 -20.86
C GLN A 5 -7.22 -33.96 -21.46
N PRO A 6 -8.44 -33.53 -21.85
CA PRO A 6 -8.65 -32.18 -22.36
C PRO A 6 -8.45 -31.14 -21.24
N SER A 7 -7.50 -30.23 -21.43
CA SER A 7 -7.30 -29.06 -20.58
C SER A 7 -8.58 -28.22 -20.54
N ALA A 8 -9.13 -28.01 -19.35
CA ALA A 8 -10.26 -27.10 -19.16
C ALA A 8 -9.85 -25.66 -19.54
N PRO A 9 -10.70 -24.89 -20.22
CA PRO A 9 -10.38 -23.51 -20.57
C PRO A 9 -10.39 -22.67 -19.30
N THR A 10 -9.26 -22.03 -18.97
CA THR A 10 -9.18 -21.01 -17.93
C THR A 10 -10.06 -19.83 -18.33
N PRO A 11 -11.08 -19.45 -17.55
CA PRO A 11 -11.95 -18.33 -17.89
C PRO A 11 -11.17 -17.02 -17.74
N ASN A 12 -10.93 -16.32 -18.85
CA ASN A 12 -10.41 -14.96 -18.87
C ASN A 12 -11.49 -13.98 -18.42
N TYR A 13 -11.62 -13.76 -17.11
CA TYR A 13 -12.59 -12.80 -16.54
C TYR A 13 -11.94 -11.46 -16.13
N LEU A 14 -10.62 -11.29 -16.27
CA LEU A 14 -9.89 -10.14 -15.73
C LEU A 14 -9.57 -9.03 -16.75
N HIS A 15 -9.44 -9.35 -18.04
CA HIS A 15 -8.88 -8.38 -19.00
C HIS A 15 -9.86 -7.26 -19.39
N SER A 16 -11.17 -7.53 -19.37
CA SER A 16 -12.18 -6.59 -19.89
C SER A 16 -12.45 -5.40 -18.96
N ASP A 17 -12.30 -5.58 -17.65
CA ASP A 17 -12.54 -4.50 -16.68
C ASP A 17 -11.33 -3.56 -16.58
N ASP A 18 -10.11 -4.11 -16.69
CA ASP A 18 -8.87 -3.34 -16.58
C ASP A 18 -8.71 -2.35 -17.76
N ASP A 19 -9.01 -2.78 -18.99
CA ASP A 19 -8.97 -1.90 -20.17
C ASP A 19 -9.97 -0.74 -20.06
N ALA A 20 -11.15 -1.00 -19.50
CA ALA A 20 -12.16 0.01 -19.24
C ALA A 20 -11.71 1.01 -18.16
N ILE A 21 -11.07 0.52 -17.09
CA ILE A 21 -10.49 1.37 -16.04
C ILE A 21 -9.38 2.23 -16.62
N ILE A 22 -8.43 1.65 -17.36
CA ILE A 22 -7.30 2.38 -17.96
C ILE A 22 -7.83 3.51 -18.84
N LYS A 23 -8.76 3.21 -19.75
CA LYS A 23 -9.36 4.21 -20.63
C LYS A 23 -9.97 5.36 -19.83
N LYS A 24 -10.74 5.03 -18.79
CA LYS A 24 -11.48 6.04 -18.03
C LYS A 24 -10.57 6.88 -17.12
N VAL A 25 -9.53 6.28 -16.56
CA VAL A 25 -8.49 7.02 -15.81
C VAL A 25 -7.72 7.97 -16.74
N LEU A 26 -7.43 7.56 -17.98
CA LEU A 26 -6.81 8.45 -18.98
C LEU A 26 -7.72 9.64 -19.32
N GLU A 27 -9.02 9.40 -19.51
CA GLU A 27 -10.01 10.45 -19.81
C GLU A 27 -10.16 11.47 -18.65
N THR A 28 -10.03 11.02 -17.41
CA THR A 28 -10.21 11.86 -16.20
C THR A 28 -8.92 12.51 -15.71
N HIS A 29 -7.76 12.12 -16.22
CA HIS A 29 -6.47 12.67 -15.79
C HIS A 29 -6.28 14.12 -16.26
N LYS A 30 -6.30 15.06 -15.29
CA LYS A 30 -6.12 16.49 -15.54
C LYS A 30 -5.21 17.08 -14.46
N PRO A 31 -3.90 16.85 -14.55
CA PRO A 31 -2.99 17.27 -13.49
C PRO A 31 -3.08 18.78 -13.29
N ASP A 32 -3.39 19.20 -12.07
CA ASP A 32 -3.22 20.59 -11.65
C ASP A 32 -1.78 20.75 -11.12
N HIS A 33 -1.26 21.97 -11.05
CA HIS A 33 0.13 22.21 -10.64
C HIS A 33 0.39 21.90 -9.14
N ARG A 34 -0.40 21.03 -8.50
CA ARG A 34 -0.15 20.50 -7.15
C ARG A 34 1.21 19.84 -7.11
N LYS A 35 2.09 20.37 -6.26
CA LYS A 35 3.41 19.82 -6.03
C LYS A 35 3.35 18.92 -4.80
N VAL A 36 3.51 17.63 -5.03
CA VAL A 36 3.87 16.66 -4.00
C VAL A 36 5.36 16.45 -4.13
N ASP A 37 6.11 16.51 -3.03
CA ASP A 37 7.49 16.08 -3.02
C ASP A 37 7.53 14.55 -3.09
N VAL A 38 7.45 14.04 -4.32
CA VAL A 38 7.42 12.61 -4.64
C VAL A 38 8.65 11.91 -4.08
N TYR A 39 9.82 12.56 -4.15
CA TYR A 39 11.08 11.96 -3.72
C TYR A 39 11.15 11.82 -2.20
N HIS A 40 10.82 12.88 -1.47
CA HIS A 40 10.81 12.85 -0.01
C HIS A 40 9.79 11.84 0.52
N LEU A 41 8.56 11.85 -0.02
CA LEU A 41 7.52 10.93 0.39
C LEU A 41 7.90 9.47 0.06
N PHE A 42 8.46 9.22 -1.12
CA PHE A 42 8.95 7.91 -1.50
C PHE A 42 10.02 7.37 -0.54
N ASN A 43 10.96 8.20 -0.10
CA ASN A 43 11.99 7.78 0.85
C ASN A 43 11.42 7.41 2.22
N ILE A 44 10.43 8.16 2.72
CA ILE A 44 9.73 7.80 3.98
C ILE A 44 9.03 6.46 3.82
N VAL A 45 8.29 6.29 2.73
CA VAL A 45 7.54 5.07 2.42
C VAL A 45 8.46 3.86 2.31
N ALA A 46 9.60 4.01 1.63
CA ALA A 46 10.59 2.95 1.51
C ALA A 46 11.12 2.49 2.88
N LYS A 47 11.40 3.43 3.80
CA LYS A 47 11.84 3.11 5.18
C LYS A 47 10.77 2.34 5.96
N ILE A 48 9.50 2.78 5.89
CA ILE A 48 8.38 2.09 6.55
C ILE A 48 8.23 0.66 6.02
N LEU A 49 8.23 0.51 4.70
CA LEU A 49 8.00 -0.78 4.03
C LEU A 49 9.17 -1.76 4.19
N ALA A 50 10.39 -1.25 4.40
CA ALA A 50 11.58 -2.03 4.70
C ALA A 50 11.70 -2.44 6.17
N HIS A 51 10.79 -1.98 7.04
CA HIS A 51 10.89 -2.17 8.49
C HIS A 51 12.23 -1.72 9.06
N ASP A 52 12.74 -0.59 8.55
CA ASP A 52 14.02 -0.05 8.99
C ASP A 52 13.87 0.46 10.44
N GLU A 53 14.32 -0.34 11.41
CA GLU A 53 14.37 0.03 12.84
C GLU A 53 15.51 1.03 13.14
N GLY A 54 16.34 1.38 12.15
CA GLY A 54 17.15 2.59 12.18
C GLY A 54 18.49 2.50 11.44
N SER A 55 18.68 3.42 10.50
CA SER A 55 19.82 4.34 10.61
C SER A 55 19.31 5.75 10.89
N SER A 56 19.53 6.22 12.11
CA SER A 56 19.35 7.62 12.50
C SER A 56 20.31 8.59 11.77
N ALA A 57 21.10 8.11 10.79
CA ALA A 57 22.07 8.92 10.07
C ALA A 57 21.49 9.69 8.87
N ASP A 58 20.31 9.33 8.36
CA ASP A 58 19.69 10.01 7.20
C ASP A 58 18.28 10.55 7.54
N VAL A 59 18.11 11.08 8.75
CA VAL A 59 17.23 12.24 8.92
C VAL A 59 18.18 13.42 9.00
N PRO A 60 18.39 14.18 7.91
CA PRO A 60 19.18 15.40 7.99
C PRO A 60 18.53 16.30 9.03
N ASN A 61 19.15 16.34 10.21
CA ASN A 61 18.87 17.34 11.23
C ASN A 61 19.49 18.64 10.72
N GLY A 62 18.81 19.27 9.76
CA GLY A 62 19.34 20.36 8.97
C GLY A 62 18.31 20.89 7.99
N THR A 63 17.48 21.80 8.48
CA THR A 63 16.83 22.85 7.65
C THR A 63 15.75 22.38 6.66
N TYR A 64 14.75 21.62 7.11
CA TYR A 64 13.43 21.63 6.48
C TYR A 64 12.41 22.21 7.45
N GLY A 65 12.34 23.55 7.49
CA GLY A 65 11.12 24.21 7.90
C GLY A 65 10.00 23.78 6.95
N PHE A 66 8.87 23.41 7.52
CA PHE A 66 7.75 22.64 6.94
C PHE A 66 7.97 21.13 6.97
N GLY A 67 7.33 20.50 7.97
CA GLY A 67 6.94 19.10 7.87
C GLY A 67 6.14 18.83 6.60
N MET A 68 5.88 17.55 6.35
CA MET A 68 5.05 17.07 5.24
C MET A 68 3.91 18.06 4.97
N PRO A 69 3.78 18.65 3.77
CA PRO A 69 2.78 19.68 3.51
C PRO A 69 1.42 19.16 3.98
N GLU A 70 0.66 19.94 4.75
CA GLU A 70 -0.63 19.56 5.34
C GLU A 70 -1.55 18.85 4.31
N VAL A 71 -1.51 19.33 3.06
CA VAL A 71 -2.20 18.78 1.88
C VAL A 71 -1.87 17.30 1.60
N ALA A 72 -0.62 16.89 1.85
CA ALA A 72 -0.15 15.56 1.56
C ALA A 72 -0.50 14.56 2.70
N ALA A 73 -0.67 15.03 3.95
CA ALA A 73 -1.16 14.18 5.05
C ALA A 73 -2.66 13.90 4.89
N ASP A 74 -3.44 14.94 4.55
CA ASP A 74 -4.88 14.83 4.31
C ASP A 74 -5.21 13.84 3.18
N ILE A 75 -4.48 13.94 2.06
CA ILE A 75 -4.73 13.06 0.92
C ILE A 75 -4.33 11.62 1.21
N ILE A 76 -3.22 11.39 1.93
CA ILE A 76 -2.82 10.05 2.37
C ILE A 76 -3.89 9.44 3.27
N ASN A 77 -4.33 10.18 4.29
CA ASN A 77 -5.38 9.70 5.19
C ASN A 77 -6.67 9.36 4.44
N LYS A 78 -7.09 10.22 3.50
CA LYS A 78 -8.29 9.98 2.69
C LYS A 78 -8.18 8.71 1.85
N VAL A 79 -7.03 8.50 1.20
CA VAL A 79 -6.79 7.30 0.40
C VAL A 79 -6.69 6.05 1.29
N SER A 80 -6.03 6.15 2.46
CA SER A 80 -5.95 5.06 3.43
C SER A 80 -7.33 4.63 3.93
N CYS A 81 -8.21 5.58 4.27
CA CYS A 81 -9.57 5.26 4.66
C CYS A 81 -10.33 4.55 3.55
N GLU A 82 -10.21 4.99 2.29
CA GLU A 82 -10.90 4.30 1.20
C GLU A 82 -10.37 2.90 0.94
N MET A 83 -9.06 2.70 1.01
CA MET A 83 -8.46 1.36 0.92
C MET A 83 -8.94 0.46 2.06
N ALA A 84 -8.88 0.92 3.30
CA ALA A 84 -9.21 0.10 4.48
C ALA A 84 -10.71 -0.21 4.59
N CYS A 85 -11.58 0.73 4.22
CA CYS A 85 -13.02 0.58 4.41
C CYS A 85 -13.74 -0.13 3.25
N LYS A 86 -13.17 -0.11 2.03
CA LYS A 86 -13.89 -0.54 0.82
C LYS A 86 -13.22 -1.68 0.05
N CYS A 87 -11.96 -2.03 0.34
CA CYS A 87 -11.32 -3.18 -0.30
C CYS A 87 -11.76 -4.52 0.33
N SER A 88 -12.89 -5.05 -0.13
CA SER A 88 -13.38 -6.41 0.20
C SER A 88 -12.75 -7.52 -0.69
N GLY A 89 -11.74 -7.20 -1.49
CA GLY A 89 -11.16 -8.08 -2.52
C GLY A 89 -11.97 -8.14 -3.83
N LYS A 90 -13.31 -8.08 -3.76
CA LYS A 90 -14.21 -8.06 -4.94
C LYS A 90 -14.40 -6.66 -5.53
N ASP A 91 -14.17 -5.64 -4.71
CA ASP A 91 -14.34 -4.23 -5.07
C ASP A 91 -13.02 -3.53 -5.45
N ALA A 92 -11.91 -4.26 -5.60
CA ALA A 92 -10.59 -3.67 -5.84
C ALA A 92 -10.59 -2.74 -7.07
N ASN A 93 -11.19 -3.18 -8.17
CA ASN A 93 -11.34 -2.41 -9.41
C ASN A 93 -12.15 -1.12 -9.18
N ARG A 94 -13.21 -1.20 -8.38
CA ARG A 94 -14.05 -0.06 -8.01
C ARG A 94 -13.27 0.93 -7.12
N VAL A 95 -12.54 0.44 -6.12
CA VAL A 95 -11.71 1.31 -5.26
C VAL A 95 -10.64 2.00 -6.09
N THR A 96 -9.93 1.27 -6.96
CA THR A 96 -8.95 1.85 -7.89
C THR A 96 -9.55 2.97 -8.74
N MET A 97 -10.75 2.75 -9.29
CA MET A 97 -11.45 3.77 -10.07
C MET A 97 -11.80 5.00 -9.22
N VAL A 98 -12.34 4.82 -8.00
CA VAL A 98 -12.63 5.94 -7.09
C VAL A 98 -11.37 6.73 -6.74
N LEU A 99 -10.27 6.04 -6.42
CA LEU A 99 -9.01 6.68 -6.07
C LEU A 99 -8.48 7.52 -7.24
N LEU A 100 -8.43 6.96 -8.44
CA LEU A 100 -7.80 7.61 -9.59
C LEU A 100 -8.68 8.69 -10.25
N GLU A 101 -9.99 8.53 -10.28
CA GLU A 101 -10.92 9.46 -10.93
C GLU A 101 -11.44 10.56 -9.99
N THR A 102 -11.60 10.25 -8.70
CA THR A 102 -12.29 11.16 -7.77
C THR A 102 -11.35 11.74 -6.72
N VAL A 103 -10.46 10.93 -6.16
CA VAL A 103 -9.58 11.36 -5.06
C VAL A 103 -8.29 12.01 -5.60
N LEU A 104 -7.71 11.43 -6.64
CA LEU A 104 -6.42 11.83 -7.21
C LEU A 104 -6.46 12.34 -8.67
N PRO A 105 -7.58 12.83 -9.26
CA PRO A 105 -7.65 13.09 -10.71
C PRO A 105 -6.62 14.11 -11.19
N ASN A 106 -6.32 15.08 -10.32
CA ASN A 106 -5.45 16.21 -10.63
C ASN A 106 -4.01 16.04 -10.17
N TYR A 107 -3.64 14.88 -9.62
CA TYR A 107 -2.24 14.62 -9.29
C TYR A 107 -1.52 14.09 -10.54
N SER A 108 -0.22 14.40 -10.67
CA SER A 108 0.64 13.76 -11.67
C SER A 108 0.68 12.24 -11.45
N TRP A 109 1.09 11.49 -12.47
CA TRP A 109 1.19 10.02 -12.36
C TRP A 109 2.11 9.57 -11.23
N ASP A 110 3.26 10.21 -11.10
CA ASP A 110 4.21 9.87 -10.02
C ASP A 110 3.62 10.21 -8.64
N ALA A 111 2.89 11.32 -8.52
CA ALA A 111 2.22 11.67 -7.26
C ALA A 111 1.08 10.72 -6.93
N LYS A 112 0.26 10.31 -7.92
CA LYS A 112 -0.80 9.30 -7.74
C LYS A 112 -0.22 8.00 -7.19
N LEU A 113 0.87 7.53 -7.80
CA LEU A 113 1.57 6.33 -7.37
C LEU A 113 2.07 6.48 -5.94
N VAL A 114 2.90 7.48 -5.66
CA VAL A 114 3.54 7.62 -4.35
C VAL A 114 2.53 7.90 -3.23
N ILE A 115 1.46 8.67 -3.46
CA ILE A 115 0.38 8.84 -2.47
C ILE A 115 -0.30 7.50 -2.17
N THR A 116 -0.63 6.72 -3.21
CA THR A 116 -1.29 5.42 -3.04
C THR A 116 -0.42 4.46 -2.24
N VAL A 117 0.88 4.42 -2.55
CA VAL A 117 1.83 3.56 -1.85
C VAL A 117 2.05 4.05 -0.41
N ALA A 118 2.11 5.35 -0.17
CA ALA A 118 2.18 5.91 1.17
C ALA A 118 0.96 5.54 2.02
N SER A 119 -0.22 5.60 1.42
CA SER A 119 -1.48 5.24 2.07
C SER A 119 -1.54 3.76 2.44
N PHE A 120 -1.04 2.89 1.55
CA PHE A 120 -0.84 1.48 1.84
C PHE A 120 0.19 1.25 2.95
N ALA A 121 1.31 1.96 2.93
CA ALA A 121 2.35 1.85 3.95
C ALA A 121 1.83 2.22 5.34
N VAL A 122 0.98 3.24 5.46
CA VAL A 122 0.30 3.60 6.72
C VAL A 122 -0.56 2.43 7.23
N ILE A 123 -1.41 1.85 6.38
CA ILE A 123 -2.28 0.72 6.75
C ILE A 123 -1.43 -0.50 7.18
N TYR A 124 -0.42 -0.82 6.37
CA TYR A 124 0.44 -1.98 6.61
C TYR A 124 1.29 -1.83 7.88
N SER A 125 1.83 -0.64 8.13
CA SER A 125 2.66 -0.38 9.31
C SER A 125 1.90 -0.59 10.62
N GLU A 126 0.60 -0.32 10.65
CA GLU A 126 -0.24 -0.61 11.81
C GLU A 126 -0.27 -2.11 12.10
N PHE A 127 -0.46 -2.93 11.05
CA PHE A 127 -0.44 -4.39 11.19
C PHE A 127 0.94 -4.90 11.61
N TYR A 128 2.01 -4.42 10.96
CA TYR A 128 3.37 -4.83 11.28
C TYR A 128 3.76 -4.47 12.73
N LEU A 129 3.52 -3.24 13.17
CA LEU A 129 3.78 -2.86 14.56
C LEU A 129 2.94 -3.70 15.53
N LEU A 130 1.69 -4.00 15.18
CA LEU A 130 0.85 -4.87 15.99
C LEU A 130 1.44 -6.28 16.11
N THR A 131 2.08 -6.83 15.06
CA THR A 131 2.77 -8.13 15.15
C THR A 131 3.97 -8.08 16.09
N GLN A 132 4.73 -6.99 16.07
CA GLN A 132 5.87 -6.79 16.98
C GLN A 132 5.43 -6.70 18.45
N PHE A 133 4.36 -5.95 18.75
CA PHE A 133 3.88 -5.77 20.12
C PHE A 133 3.06 -6.93 20.67
N TYR A 134 2.33 -7.64 19.81
CA TYR A 134 1.61 -8.85 20.22
C TYR A 134 2.56 -10.02 20.43
N ASN A 135 3.58 -10.18 19.57
CA ASN A 135 4.55 -11.29 19.52
C ASN A 135 4.11 -12.53 20.31
N ALA A 136 3.53 -13.52 19.63
CA ALA A 136 2.99 -14.74 20.26
C ALA A 136 4.02 -15.50 21.11
N SER A 137 5.32 -15.35 20.82
CA SER A 137 6.41 -15.99 21.56
C SER A 137 6.86 -15.21 22.81
N ASN A 138 6.39 -13.97 22.99
CA ASN A 138 6.68 -13.16 24.16
C ASN A 138 5.80 -13.59 25.35
N PRO A 139 6.37 -13.97 26.51
CA PRO A 139 5.60 -14.38 27.69
C PRO A 139 4.77 -13.24 28.31
N ASN A 140 5.10 -11.98 28.01
CA ASN A 140 4.35 -10.81 28.49
C ASN A 140 4.17 -9.78 27.34
N PRO A 141 3.26 -10.05 26.40
CA PRO A 141 3.02 -9.16 25.27
C PRO A 141 2.24 -7.92 25.72
N ASN A 142 2.32 -6.85 24.91
CA ASN A 142 1.70 -5.58 25.27
C ASN A 142 0.17 -5.76 25.46
N PRO A 143 -0.40 -5.38 26.63
CA PRO A 143 -1.82 -5.60 26.90
C PRO A 143 -2.74 -4.80 25.97
N VAL A 144 -2.31 -3.63 25.50
CA VAL A 144 -3.06 -2.84 24.51
C VAL A 144 -3.08 -3.57 23.16
N ALA A 145 -1.93 -4.10 22.71
CA ALA A 145 -1.85 -4.88 21.48
C ALA A 145 -2.75 -6.12 21.52
N LYS A 146 -2.76 -6.86 22.65
CA LYS A 146 -3.69 -7.99 22.86
C LYS A 146 -5.16 -7.61 22.68
N ASN A 147 -5.58 -6.49 23.28
CA ASN A 147 -6.96 -6.01 23.15
C ASN A 147 -7.28 -5.56 21.72
N ILE A 148 -6.35 -4.90 21.02
CA ILE A 148 -6.52 -4.53 19.61
C ILE A 148 -6.66 -5.77 18.73
N VAL A 149 -5.80 -6.78 18.90
CA VAL A 149 -5.86 -8.05 18.17
C VAL A 149 -7.20 -8.76 18.40
N LEU A 150 -7.71 -8.75 19.63
CA LEU A 150 -9.03 -9.30 19.96
C LEU A 150 -10.15 -8.53 19.24
N LEU A 151 -10.17 -7.19 19.33
CA LEU A 151 -11.20 -6.36 18.69
C LEU A 151 -11.20 -6.47 17.18
N LYS A 152 -10.02 -6.56 16.55
CA LYS A 152 -9.87 -6.75 15.11
C LYS A 152 -10.03 -8.21 14.67
N GLN A 153 -10.24 -9.14 15.61
CA GLN A 153 -10.36 -10.59 15.36
C GLN A 153 -9.15 -11.18 14.61
N LEU A 154 -7.93 -10.71 14.92
CA LEU A 154 -6.69 -11.08 14.24
C LEU A 154 -5.92 -12.23 14.91
N GLN A 155 -6.47 -12.84 15.97
CA GLN A 155 -5.78 -13.86 16.79
C GLN A 155 -5.27 -15.03 15.96
N GLY A 156 -6.12 -15.61 15.10
CA GLY A 156 -5.73 -16.75 14.27
C GLY A 156 -4.62 -16.44 13.28
N ILE A 157 -4.58 -15.21 12.74
CA ILE A 157 -3.48 -14.78 11.85
C ILE A 157 -2.21 -14.57 12.68
N MET A 158 -2.34 -13.97 13.87
CA MET A 158 -1.20 -13.59 14.70
C MET A 158 -0.51 -14.79 15.38
N GLU A 159 -1.24 -15.88 15.59
CA GLU A 159 -0.73 -17.12 16.17
C GLU A 159 -0.17 -18.08 15.09
N ASP A 160 -0.50 -17.86 13.82
CA ASP A 160 0.00 -18.64 12.68
C ASP A 160 1.23 -18.00 12.05
N ALA A 161 2.40 -18.44 12.51
CA ALA A 161 3.69 -17.98 12.00
C ALA A 161 3.87 -18.22 10.49
N SER A 162 3.29 -19.28 9.93
CA SER A 162 3.38 -19.60 8.50
C SER A 162 2.58 -18.60 7.68
N LEU A 163 1.34 -18.30 8.09
CA LEU A 163 0.51 -17.29 7.45
C LEU A 163 1.15 -15.90 7.50
N LEU A 164 1.72 -15.51 8.65
CA LEU A 164 2.45 -14.25 8.77
C LEU A 164 3.65 -14.19 7.82
N GLN A 165 4.45 -15.26 7.75
CA GLN A 165 5.60 -15.32 6.86
C GLN A 165 5.18 -15.21 5.38
N HIS A 166 4.12 -15.92 4.98
CA HIS A 166 3.59 -15.83 3.63
C HIS A 166 3.08 -14.42 3.30
N LEU A 167 2.36 -13.79 4.23
CA LEU A 167 1.83 -12.44 4.07
C LEU A 167 2.97 -11.41 3.93
N PHE A 168 3.97 -11.46 4.81
CA PHE A 168 5.13 -10.57 4.73
C PHE A 168 5.94 -10.79 3.45
N GLY A 169 6.08 -12.04 2.99
CA GLY A 169 6.70 -12.34 1.71
C GLY A 169 5.96 -11.70 0.53
N ALA A 170 4.65 -11.89 0.45
CA ALA A 170 3.82 -11.30 -0.61
C ALA A 170 3.87 -9.77 -0.62
N ILE A 171 3.79 -9.15 0.56
CA ILE A 171 3.90 -7.70 0.72
C ILE A 171 5.29 -7.20 0.30
N THR A 172 6.35 -7.92 0.68
CA THR A 172 7.73 -7.58 0.27
C THR A 172 7.89 -7.60 -1.25
N GLU A 173 7.34 -8.60 -1.94
CA GLU A 173 7.37 -8.65 -3.41
C GLU A 173 6.56 -7.53 -4.05
N LEU A 174 5.38 -7.21 -3.51
CA LEU A 174 4.60 -6.05 -3.95
C LEU A 174 5.38 -4.74 -3.79
N ILE A 175 6.03 -4.55 -2.64
CA ILE A 175 6.88 -3.38 -2.37
C ILE A 175 7.99 -3.30 -3.41
N LYS A 176 8.71 -4.40 -3.68
CA LYS A 176 9.77 -4.42 -4.70
C LYS A 176 9.26 -4.05 -6.09
N ALA A 177 8.10 -4.57 -6.48
CA ALA A 177 7.47 -4.24 -7.76
C ALA A 177 7.15 -2.74 -7.87
N ILE A 178 6.52 -2.18 -6.84
CA ILE A 178 6.20 -0.75 -6.75
C ILE A 178 7.46 0.12 -6.82
N MET A 179 8.50 -0.24 -6.07
CA MET A 179 9.79 0.47 -6.05
C MET A 179 10.46 0.44 -7.43
N THR A 180 10.33 -0.68 -8.15
CA THR A 180 10.85 -0.83 -9.51
C THR A 180 10.14 0.11 -10.48
N VAL A 181 8.81 0.13 -10.48
CA VAL A 181 7.99 1.00 -11.33
C VAL A 181 8.29 2.48 -11.05
N THR A 182 8.40 2.85 -9.77
CA THR A 182 8.66 4.23 -9.37
C THR A 182 10.05 4.71 -9.80
N LYS A 183 11.07 3.85 -9.70
CA LYS A 183 12.45 4.16 -10.13
C LYS A 183 12.60 4.16 -11.66
N SER A 184 11.77 3.41 -12.38
CA SER A 184 11.79 3.35 -13.85
C SER A 184 11.05 4.51 -14.52
N SER A 185 10.26 5.30 -13.78
CA SER A 185 9.59 6.49 -14.31
C SER A 185 10.64 7.58 -14.55
N PRO A 186 10.90 8.00 -15.80
CA PRO A 186 11.82 9.10 -16.05
C PRO A 186 11.19 10.37 -15.50
N VAL A 187 11.77 10.89 -14.41
CA VAL A 187 11.49 12.24 -13.90
C VAL A 187 11.64 13.21 -15.07
N LYS A 188 10.52 13.76 -15.54
CA LYS A 188 10.47 14.80 -16.58
C LYS A 188 10.18 16.14 -15.95
#